data_AF-A0A934HE95-F1
#
_entry.id   AF-A0A934HE95-F1
#
_cell.length_a   1.000
_cell.length_b   1.000
_cell.length_c   1.000
_cell.angle_alpha   90.00
_cell.angle_beta   90.00
_cell.angle_gamma   90.00
#
_symmetry.space_group_name_H-M   'P 1'
#
loop_
_entity.id
_entity.type
_entity.pdbx_description
1 polymer ?
#
loop_
_entity_poly.entity_id
_entity_poly.type
_entity_poly.pdbx_seq_one_letter_code
_entity_poly.pdbx_strand_id
1 'polypeptide(L)'
;MRYVIVVLLLLAAHFSLTPFAPAPEGKDKFYWPFAADSKPALDGVGGLPSAGGLLTIILAAAAGLGFLLAAAGVVFGINISVDVWRAVVLTSAVSSVLLYLLYVGVWSILPIALDIVVTVGVLVLGWSNE
;
A
#
# COMPACT_ATOMS: atom_id res chain seq x y z
N MET A 1 -8.18 15.00 -13.30
CA MET A 1 -7.50 13.70 -13.08
C MET A 1 -6.69 13.68 -11.79
N ARG A 2 -5.91 14.74 -11.50
CA ARG A 2 -5.09 14.90 -10.29
C ARG A 2 -5.74 14.44 -8.98
N TYR A 3 -6.97 14.88 -8.67
CA TYR A 3 -7.67 14.48 -7.45
C TYR A 3 -7.97 12.98 -7.38
N VAL A 4 -8.27 12.34 -8.51
CA VAL A 4 -8.49 10.89 -8.57
C VAL A 4 -7.20 10.14 -8.23
N ILE A 5 -6.07 10.57 -8.81
CA ILE A 5 -4.74 9.99 -8.51
C ILE A 5 -4.45 10.12 -7.01
N VAL A 6 -4.64 11.31 -6.42
CA VAL A 6 -4.43 11.53 -4.98
C VAL A 6 -5.30 10.61 -4.14
N VAL A 7 -6.60 10.51 -4.43
CA VAL A 7 -7.50 9.62 -3.67
C VAL A 7 -7.05 8.17 -3.75
N LEU A 8 -6.67 7.69 -4.94
CA LEU A 8 -6.19 6.32 -5.12
C LEU A 8 -4.89 6.05 -4.34
N LEU A 9 -3.93 6.99 -4.38
CA LEU A 9 -2.68 6.88 -3.63
C LEU A 9 -2.93 6.90 -2.11
N LEU A 10 -3.83 7.75 -1.63
CA LEU A 10 -4.19 7.80 -0.21
C LEU A 10 -4.89 6.52 0.26
N LEU A 11 -5.76 5.94 -0.57
CA LEU A 11 -6.38 4.65 -0.28
C LEU A 11 -5.34 3.52 -0.23
N ALA A 12 -4.39 3.51 -1.17
CA ALA A 12 -3.33 2.50 -1.22
C ALA A 12 -2.40 2.61 0.00
N ALA A 13 -2.07 3.86 0.40
CA ALA A 13 -1.35 4.15 1.62
C ALA A 13 -2.11 3.67 2.86
N HIS A 14 -3.40 4.03 2.98
CA HIS A 14 -4.26 3.64 4.09
C HIS A 14 -4.23 2.13 4.29
N PHE A 15 -4.51 1.37 3.22
CA PHE A 15 -4.49 -0.08 3.27
C PHE A 15 -3.12 -0.61 3.69
N SER A 16 -2.04 -0.19 3.04
CA SER A 16 -0.68 -0.64 3.32
C SER A 16 -0.17 -0.31 4.73
N LEU A 17 -0.74 0.69 5.39
CA LEU A 17 -0.39 1.10 6.75
C LEU A 17 -1.24 0.44 7.83
N THR A 18 -2.35 -0.21 7.48
CA THR A 18 -3.18 -0.91 8.47
C THR A 18 -2.45 -2.01 9.27
N PRO A 19 -1.35 -2.64 8.82
CA PRO A 19 -0.50 -3.47 9.69
C PRO A 19 0.01 -2.77 10.95
N PHE A 20 0.26 -1.45 10.90
CA PHE A 20 0.71 -0.67 12.07
C PHE A 20 -0.41 -0.36 13.06
N ALA A 21 -1.65 -0.45 12.61
CA ALA A 21 -2.85 -0.24 13.41
C ALA A 21 -3.93 -1.22 12.95
N PRO A 22 -3.80 -2.53 13.24
CA PRO A 22 -4.74 -3.53 12.75
C PRO A 22 -6.12 -3.36 13.38
N ALA A 23 -7.12 -3.97 12.76
CA ALA A 23 -8.42 -4.13 13.39
C ALA A 23 -8.33 -5.08 14.60
N PRO A 24 -9.28 -5.01 15.55
CA PRO A 24 -9.39 -6.03 16.59
C PRO A 24 -9.52 -7.44 15.98
N GLU A 25 -9.17 -8.46 16.76
CA GLU A 25 -9.20 -9.86 16.33
C GLU A 25 -10.53 -10.24 15.67
N GLY A 26 -10.45 -10.89 14.50
CA GLY A 26 -11.61 -11.31 13.69
C GLY A 26 -12.50 -10.16 13.18
N LYS A 27 -12.01 -8.91 13.19
CA LYS A 27 -12.74 -7.72 12.69
C LYS A 27 -12.11 -7.09 11.46
N ASP A 28 -11.38 -7.88 10.67
CA ASP A 28 -10.93 -7.50 9.34
C ASP A 28 -12.14 -7.18 8.43
N LYS A 29 -11.99 -6.15 7.60
CA LYS A 29 -13.04 -5.63 6.72
C LYS A 29 -12.45 -5.10 5.42
N PHE A 30 -13.31 -4.82 4.45
CA PHE A 30 -12.88 -4.25 3.17
C PHE A 30 -12.09 -2.93 3.29
N TYR A 31 -12.37 -2.10 4.30
CA TYR A 31 -11.64 -0.85 4.55
C TYR A 31 -10.49 -1.00 5.56
N TRP A 32 -10.28 -2.21 6.09
CA TRP A 32 -9.31 -2.51 7.14
C TRP A 32 -8.87 -3.98 7.03
N PRO A 33 -8.02 -4.31 6.05
CA PRO A 33 -7.86 -5.69 5.57
C PRO A 33 -7.09 -6.59 6.54
N PHE A 34 -6.46 -6.03 7.58
CA PHE A 34 -5.71 -6.75 8.58
C PHE A 34 -6.39 -6.70 9.94
N ALA A 35 -6.60 -7.86 10.55
CA ALA A 35 -6.96 -8.01 11.95
C ALA A 35 -5.71 -8.34 12.78
N ALA A 36 -5.77 -8.11 14.10
CA ALA A 36 -4.64 -8.36 14.99
C ALA A 36 -4.18 -9.85 15.00
N ASP A 37 -5.09 -10.77 14.67
CA ASP A 37 -4.86 -12.21 14.57
C ASP A 37 -4.52 -12.69 13.14
N SER A 38 -4.37 -11.78 12.18
CA SER A 38 -3.97 -12.14 10.80
C SER A 38 -2.61 -12.84 10.79
N LYS A 39 -2.54 -13.97 10.09
CA LYS A 39 -1.34 -14.80 9.97
C LYS A 39 -0.73 -14.67 8.58
N PRO A 40 0.60 -14.58 8.47
CA PRO A 40 1.26 -14.66 7.17
C PRO A 40 1.10 -16.06 6.58
N ALA A 41 1.17 -16.15 5.25
CA ALA A 41 1.19 -17.40 4.49
C ALA A 41 2.52 -18.16 4.62
N LEU A 42 3.60 -17.45 5.00
CA LEU A 42 4.91 -18.03 5.23
C LEU A 42 5.19 -18.14 6.73
N ASP A 43 5.48 -19.36 7.18
CA ASP A 43 5.93 -19.62 8.54
C ASP A 43 7.23 -18.87 8.85
N GLY A 44 7.38 -18.37 10.08
CA GLY A 44 8.58 -17.66 10.53
C GLY A 44 8.63 -16.16 10.21
N VAL A 45 7.64 -15.61 9.49
CA VAL A 45 7.56 -14.17 9.17
C VAL A 45 6.91 -13.34 10.29
N GLY A 46 6.38 -13.96 11.34
CA GLY A 46 5.71 -13.26 12.47
C GLY A 46 4.31 -12.71 12.10
N GLY A 47 3.47 -12.46 13.12
CA GLY A 47 2.09 -11.96 12.95
C GLY A 47 1.99 -10.43 13.07
N LEU A 48 0.79 -9.86 13.14
CA LEU A 48 0.60 -8.41 13.31
C LEU A 48 0.69 -7.96 14.78
N PRO A 49 0.64 -6.64 15.06
CA PRO A 49 1.66 -5.76 15.63
C PRO A 49 2.24 -6.12 17.01
N SER A 50 1.69 -7.08 17.75
CA SER A 50 2.38 -7.66 18.91
C SER A 50 3.50 -8.63 18.50
N ALA A 51 3.52 -9.08 17.25
CA ALA A 51 4.51 -10.02 16.70
C ALA A 51 4.99 -9.66 15.28
N GLY A 52 4.89 -8.38 14.88
CA GLY A 52 5.25 -7.87 13.54
C GLY A 52 6.64 -8.31 13.13
N GLY A 53 6.77 -9.32 12.27
CA GLY A 53 8.09 -9.66 11.77
C GLY A 53 8.60 -8.57 10.85
N LEU A 54 9.93 -8.40 10.87
CA LEU A 54 10.64 -7.31 10.21
C LEU A 54 10.23 -7.12 8.75
N LEU A 55 9.93 -8.21 8.02
CA LEU A 55 9.48 -8.15 6.64
C LEU A 55 8.14 -7.43 6.47
N THR A 56 7.16 -7.70 7.35
CA THR A 56 5.85 -7.02 7.33
C THR A 56 6.03 -5.52 7.53
N ILE A 57 6.86 -5.13 8.51
CA ILE A 57 7.15 -3.73 8.82
C ILE A 57 7.80 -3.04 7.61
N ILE A 58 8.80 -3.68 6.99
CA ILE A 58 9.50 -3.12 5.83
C ILE A 58 8.54 -2.94 4.65
N LEU A 59 7.75 -3.97 4.32
CA LEU A 59 6.82 -3.90 3.18
C LEU A 59 5.71 -2.85 3.42
N ALA A 60 5.11 -2.84 4.61
CA ALA A 60 4.09 -1.88 5.00
C ALA A 60 4.61 -0.44 5.00
N ALA A 61 5.81 -0.20 5.54
CA ALA A 61 6.42 1.12 5.54
C ALA A 61 6.80 1.57 4.12
N ALA A 62 7.42 0.70 3.32
CA ALA A 62 7.82 1.02 1.95
C ALA A 62 6.60 1.38 1.07
N ALA A 63 5.54 0.57 1.14
CA ALA A 63 4.30 0.83 0.41
C ALA A 63 3.57 2.07 0.95
N GLY A 64 3.30 2.10 2.25
CA GLY A 64 2.52 3.16 2.89
C GLY A 64 3.17 4.54 2.75
N LEU A 65 4.44 4.67 3.15
CA LEU A 65 5.15 5.94 3.09
C LEU A 65 5.43 6.37 1.65
N GLY A 66 5.72 5.44 0.75
CA GLY A 66 5.93 5.75 -0.66
C GLY A 66 4.67 6.28 -1.34
N PHE A 67 3.51 5.67 -1.11
CA PHE A 67 2.23 6.20 -1.59
C PHE A 67 1.88 7.56 -0.98
N LEU A 68 2.14 7.77 0.32
CA LEU A 68 1.96 9.09 0.95
C LEU A 68 2.88 10.15 0.33
N LEU A 69 4.15 9.82 0.08
CA LEU A 69 5.11 10.71 -0.57
C LEU A 69 4.66 11.06 -1.99
N ALA A 70 4.19 10.07 -2.75
CA ALA A 70 3.66 10.28 -4.09
C ALA A 70 2.42 11.20 -4.07
N ALA A 71 1.49 10.97 -3.14
CA ALA A 71 0.31 11.81 -2.95
C ALA A 71 0.70 13.24 -2.56
N ALA A 72 1.66 13.39 -1.64
CA ALA A 72 2.18 14.70 -1.22
C ALA A 72 2.86 15.44 -2.39
N GLY A 73 3.62 14.74 -3.24
CA GLY A 73 4.20 15.29 -4.46
C GLY A 73 3.13 15.87 -5.38
N VAL A 74 2.02 15.13 -5.55
CA VAL A 74 0.88 15.60 -6.34
C VAL A 74 0.15 16.76 -5.66
N VAL A 75 -0.06 16.76 -4.34
CA VAL A 75 -0.87 17.81 -3.66
C VAL A 75 -0.08 19.10 -3.51
N PHE A 76 1.14 19.02 -3.00
CA PHE A 76 1.94 20.18 -2.62
C PHE A 76 2.88 20.66 -3.72
N GLY A 77 2.92 19.97 -4.87
CA GLY A 77 3.84 20.31 -5.96
C GLY A 77 5.30 20.20 -5.54
N ILE A 78 5.62 19.22 -4.68
CA ILE A 78 7.01 18.95 -4.29
C ILE A 78 7.79 18.66 -5.57
N ASN A 79 8.95 19.30 -5.73
CA ASN A 79 9.80 19.18 -6.91
C ASN A 79 10.46 17.79 -6.99
N ILE A 80 9.67 16.77 -7.30
CA ILE A 80 10.06 15.40 -7.56
C ILE A 80 9.98 15.23 -9.08
N SER A 81 11.06 14.80 -9.72
CA SER A 81 11.00 14.54 -11.17
C SER A 81 9.97 13.45 -11.47
N VAL A 82 9.36 13.52 -12.65
CA VAL A 82 8.36 12.53 -13.09
C VAL A 82 8.89 11.10 -12.96
N ASP A 83 10.16 10.86 -13.32
CA ASP A 83 10.77 9.53 -13.22
C ASP A 83 10.89 9.04 -11.77
N VAL A 84 11.28 9.90 -10.85
CA VAL A 84 11.38 9.55 -9.42
C VAL A 84 9.99 9.31 -8.84
N TRP A 85 9.01 10.14 -9.19
CA TRP A 85 7.63 9.95 -8.72
C TRP A 85 7.06 8.62 -9.21
N ARG A 86 7.27 8.28 -10.50
CA ARG A 86 6.86 7.00 -11.07
C ARG A 86 7.56 5.83 -10.38
N ALA A 87 8.87 5.92 -10.15
CA ALA A 87 9.63 4.91 -9.44
C ALA A 87 9.07 4.68 -8.03
N VAL A 88 8.78 5.75 -7.28
CA VAL A 88 8.18 5.67 -5.94
C VAL A 88 6.82 4.98 -5.98
N VAL A 89 5.93 5.34 -6.92
CA VAL A 89 4.61 4.73 -7.02
C VAL A 89 4.71 3.24 -7.35
N LEU A 90 5.57 2.86 -8.29
CA LEU A 90 5.73 1.47 -8.72
C LEU A 90 6.38 0.60 -7.65
N THR A 91 7.41 1.08 -6.96
CA THR A 91 8.01 0.34 -5.84
C THR A 91 7.03 0.19 -4.69
N SER A 92 6.24 1.22 -4.40
CA SER A 92 5.17 1.16 -3.38
C SER A 92 4.11 0.11 -3.73
N ALA A 93 3.66 0.08 -4.98
CA ALA A 93 2.71 -0.92 -5.47
C ALA A 93 3.26 -2.34 -5.39
N VAL A 94 4.53 -2.56 -5.77
CA VAL A 94 5.19 -3.87 -5.63
C VAL A 94 5.28 -4.27 -4.17
N SER A 95 5.70 -3.37 -3.26
CA SER A 95 5.76 -3.66 -1.83
C SER A 95 4.38 -3.98 -1.24
N SER A 96 3.35 -3.26 -1.67
CA SER A 96 1.95 -3.48 -1.28
C SER A 96 1.47 -4.85 -1.75
N VAL A 97 1.65 -5.19 -3.03
CA VAL A 97 1.28 -6.52 -3.56
C VAL A 97 2.01 -7.63 -2.80
N LEU A 98 3.31 -7.49 -2.55
CA LEU A 98 4.08 -8.47 -1.77
C LEU A 98 3.55 -8.61 -0.34
N LEU A 99 3.17 -7.50 0.30
CA LEU A 99 2.54 -7.52 1.62
C LEU A 99 1.20 -8.28 1.61
N TYR A 100 0.36 -8.06 0.61
CA TYR A 100 -0.95 -8.72 0.49
C TYR A 100 -0.86 -10.18 0.03
N LEU A 101 0.20 -10.55 -0.70
CA LEU A 101 0.53 -11.94 -0.98
C LEU A 101 1.08 -12.64 0.26
N LEU A 102 1.76 -11.92 1.16
CA LEU A 102 2.19 -12.46 2.43
C LEU A 102 1.01 -12.72 3.37
N TYR A 103 -0.05 -11.90 3.32
CA TYR A 103 -1.26 -12.09 4.13
C TYR A 103 -2.48 -12.28 3.24
N VAL A 104 -2.56 -13.46 2.62
CA VAL A 104 -3.65 -13.78 1.69
C VAL A 104 -4.97 -13.87 2.46
N GLY A 105 -5.90 -12.97 2.15
CA GLY A 105 -7.25 -12.96 2.67
C GLY A 105 -8.21 -12.38 1.64
N VAL A 106 -9.52 -12.56 1.87
CA VAL A 106 -10.54 -12.02 0.95
C VAL A 106 -10.46 -10.50 0.83
N TRP A 107 -10.07 -9.81 1.90
CA TRP A 107 -9.92 -8.35 1.91
C TRP A 107 -8.63 -7.85 1.27
N SER A 108 -7.69 -8.74 0.94
CA SER A 108 -6.47 -8.41 0.18
C SER A 108 -6.76 -8.13 -1.29
N ILE A 109 -7.94 -8.52 -1.81
CA ILE A 109 -8.34 -8.31 -3.20
C ILE A 109 -8.45 -6.82 -3.55
N LEU A 110 -9.08 -6.02 -2.68
CA LEU A 110 -9.31 -4.60 -2.96
C LEU A 110 -8.00 -3.80 -3.01
N PRO A 111 -7.06 -3.94 -2.04
CA PRO A 111 -5.74 -3.34 -2.14
C PRO A 111 -4.95 -3.76 -3.39
N ILE A 112 -4.96 -5.06 -3.75
CA ILE A 112 -4.29 -5.53 -4.97
C ILE A 112 -4.90 -4.92 -6.23
N ALA A 113 -6.25 -4.86 -6.31
CA ALA A 113 -6.93 -4.23 -7.43
C ALA A 113 -6.57 -2.74 -7.55
N LEU A 114 -6.45 -2.05 -6.41
CA LEU A 114 -6.02 -0.67 -6.36
C LEU A 114 -4.58 -0.50 -6.85
N ASP A 115 -3.66 -1.37 -6.44
CA ASP A 115 -2.27 -1.38 -6.90
C ASP A 115 -2.17 -1.59 -8.43
N ILE A 116 -3.02 -2.47 -8.99
CA ILE A 116 -3.12 -2.68 -10.45
C ILE A 116 -3.58 -1.41 -11.15
N VAL A 117 -4.64 -0.76 -10.65
CA VAL A 117 -5.15 0.49 -11.24
C VAL A 117 -4.08 1.58 -11.22
N VAL A 118 -3.40 1.75 -10.08
CA VAL A 118 -2.32 2.73 -9.94
C VAL A 118 -1.16 2.42 -10.89
N THR A 119 -0.76 1.15 -10.98
CA THR A 119 0.32 0.70 -11.87
C THR A 119 -0.02 0.92 -13.34
N VAL A 120 -1.24 0.56 -13.78
CA VAL A 120 -1.73 0.84 -15.14
C VAL A 120 -1.80 2.34 -15.40
N GLY A 121 -2.26 3.11 -14.42
CA GLY A 121 -2.28 4.56 -14.47
C GLY A 121 -0.91 5.15 -14.78
N VAL A 122 0.13 4.66 -14.10
CA VAL A 122 1.52 5.10 -14.30
C VAL A 122 2.09 4.61 -15.63
N LEU A 123 2.01 3.31 -15.92
CA LEU A 123 2.72 2.69 -17.04
C LEU A 123 2.04 2.88 -18.40
N VAL A 124 0.71 2.94 -18.42
CA VAL A 124 -0.08 2.92 -19.67
C VAL A 124 -0.75 4.26 -19.90
N LEU A 125 -1.35 4.84 -18.85
CA LEU A 125 -2.09 6.11 -18.96
C LEU A 125 -1.20 7.33 -18.75
N GLY A 126 0.07 7.14 -18.39
CA GLY A 126 1.07 8.19 -18.27
C GLY A 126 0.89 9.11 -17.06
N TRP A 127 0.21 8.67 -16.00
CA TRP A 127 0.01 9.46 -14.79
C TRP A 127 1.35 9.96 -14.19
N SER A 128 1.30 11.19 -13.67
CA SER A 128 2.43 11.92 -13.11
C SER A 128 1.97 12.84 -11.97
N ASN A 129 2.93 13.50 -11.32
CA ASN A 129 2.70 14.52 -10.29
C ASN A 129 2.36 15.91 -10.83
N GLU A 130 2.48 16.13 -12.15
CA GLU A 130 2.11 17.36 -12.85
C GLU A 130 0.61 17.41 -13.22
#